data_AF-A0A7C4Z1V9-F1
#
_entry.id   AF-A0A7C4Z1V9-F1
#
_cell.length_a   1.000
_cell.length_b   1.000
_cell.length_c   1.000
_cell.angle_alpha   90.00
_cell.angle_beta   90.00
_cell.angle_gamma   90.00
#
_symmetry.space_group_name_H-M   'P 1'
#
loop_
_entity.id
_entity.type
_entity.pdbx_description
1 polymer ?
#
loop_
_entity_poly.entity_id
_entity_poly.type
_entity_poly.pdbx_seq_one_letter_code
_entity_poly.pdbx_strand_id
1 'polypeptide(L)'
;MGGDNVGGAGQPGGMNTETPGESSTITVVRQDEFLIVTATVIDKTDAFVDSRVTPQVIRLRAEMDMSSGRMRLGDMPSSMSLYLSRFQDVFPMGAYKRKPDLARGGRPWPASERVSFLCELLPFLGDDRYYELHDALKREKSWRDPENARIGRVAVPHFLNPSTGNYYTKVRGIDHQMAVTHFVGMAGIGPDAPYYDSKDPRAGVFGYDRQATKSDITDGVSYTILLIQNDPALAGPWIAGGGSTVRGTSLNGDRDVGHRGGFISTDHNGKPGVWIMMADGSIRFLSKNVDPQMFKAMCTMAGGDSDAIGDLSAAAPEVRLPATPRPSQPPPQQREQPKPATEPNKPNEPAQPMPPGTPAKKPPVEEEEETPKKKPGG
;
A
#
# COMPACT_ATOMS: atom_id res chain seq x y z
N MET A 1 84.14 -26.51 41.34
CA MET A 1 84.32 -25.30 40.53
C MET A 1 83.10 -25.25 39.61
N GLY A 2 82.02 -24.56 39.97
CA GLY A 2 81.86 -23.09 39.94
C GLY A 2 81.20 -22.74 38.60
N GLY A 3 79.86 -22.59 38.55
CA GLY A 3 79.17 -21.33 38.21
C GLY A 3 79.03 -21.18 36.68
N ASP A 4 77.94 -20.76 36.03
CA ASP A 4 76.75 -20.03 36.44
C ASP A 4 75.61 -20.28 35.45
N ASN A 5 74.40 -20.01 35.94
CA ASN A 5 73.12 -20.01 35.26
C ASN A 5 72.95 -18.75 34.39
N VAL A 6 72.51 -18.87 33.12
CA VAL A 6 71.79 -17.79 32.43
C VAL A 6 70.68 -18.42 31.58
N GLY A 7 69.43 -18.15 31.97
CA GLY A 7 68.24 -18.47 31.21
C GLY A 7 67.91 -17.39 30.16
N GLY A 8 67.07 -17.79 29.20
CA GLY A 8 66.47 -16.93 28.18
C GLY A 8 66.53 -17.61 26.82
N ALA A 9 65.48 -17.72 26.01
CA ALA A 9 64.11 -17.29 26.13
C ALA A 9 63.24 -18.28 25.33
N GLY A 10 62.10 -18.66 25.88
CA GLY A 10 61.11 -19.46 25.16
C GLY A 10 60.55 -18.67 23.97
N GLN A 11 60.49 -19.33 22.83
CA GLN A 11 59.81 -18.84 21.64
C GLN A 11 58.49 -19.61 21.54
N PRO A 12 57.33 -19.01 21.85
CA PRO A 12 56.05 -19.65 21.58
C PRO A 12 55.78 -19.49 20.08
N GLY A 13 55.82 -20.59 19.35
CA GLY A 13 55.26 -20.68 18.01
C GLY A 13 53.74 -20.47 18.11
N GLY A 14 53.30 -19.22 18.02
CA GLY A 14 51.91 -18.88 17.82
C GLY A 14 51.46 -19.40 16.47
N MET A 15 50.66 -20.46 16.47
CA MET A 15 49.76 -20.75 15.36
C MET A 15 48.83 -19.54 15.21
N ASN A 16 49.08 -18.70 14.21
CA ASN A 16 48.06 -17.83 13.67
C ASN A 16 46.97 -18.73 13.07
N THR A 17 45.98 -19.08 13.87
CA THR A 17 44.65 -19.38 13.33
C THR A 17 44.11 -18.05 12.84
N GLU A 18 44.39 -17.71 11.58
CA GLU A 18 43.58 -16.72 10.88
C GLU A 18 42.14 -17.23 10.93
N THR A 19 41.32 -16.60 11.77
CA THR A 19 39.87 -16.75 11.70
C THR A 19 39.49 -16.40 10.27
N PRO A 20 38.78 -17.27 9.52
CA PRO A 20 38.35 -16.95 8.16
C PRO A 20 37.63 -15.61 8.19
N GLY A 21 38.19 -14.61 7.53
CA GLY A 21 37.58 -13.29 7.43
C GLY A 21 36.16 -13.46 6.90
N GLU A 22 35.20 -12.85 7.59
CA GLU A 22 33.81 -12.82 7.14
C GLU A 22 33.77 -12.33 5.70
N SER A 23 33.43 -13.23 4.77
CA SER A 23 33.37 -12.94 3.33
C SER A 23 31.92 -12.79 2.90
N SER A 24 31.65 -11.82 2.03
CA SER A 24 30.34 -11.69 1.40
C SER A 24 29.97 -13.00 0.69
N THR A 25 28.76 -13.49 0.91
CA THR A 25 28.29 -14.75 0.35
C THR A 25 27.13 -14.52 -0.61
N ILE A 26 27.07 -15.33 -1.67
CA ILE A 26 25.87 -15.47 -2.50
C ILE A 26 25.47 -16.93 -2.43
N THR A 27 24.28 -17.19 -1.90
CA THR A 27 23.69 -18.52 -1.89
C THR A 27 22.52 -18.55 -2.86
N VAL A 28 22.56 -19.50 -3.79
CA VAL A 28 21.46 -19.76 -4.72
C VAL A 28 20.82 -21.08 -4.31
N VAL A 29 19.57 -21.02 -3.89
CA VAL A 29 18.77 -22.19 -3.56
C VAL A 29 17.65 -22.30 -4.58
N ARG A 30 17.49 -23.46 -5.20
CA ARG A 30 16.32 -23.77 -6.02
C ARG A 30 15.28 -24.46 -5.14
N GLN A 31 14.07 -23.91 -5.08
CA GLN A 31 12.90 -24.55 -4.49
C GLN A 31 11.80 -24.63 -5.56
N ASP A 32 11.50 -25.84 -6.00
CA ASP A 32 10.58 -26.13 -7.10
C ASP A 32 10.90 -25.34 -8.39
N GLU A 33 10.04 -24.40 -8.77
CA GLU A 33 10.20 -23.50 -9.92
C GLU A 33 10.90 -22.18 -9.57
N PHE A 34 11.22 -21.94 -8.30
CA PHE A 34 11.81 -20.69 -7.83
C PHE A 34 13.31 -20.80 -7.61
N LEU A 35 14.03 -19.74 -7.98
CA LEU A 35 15.42 -19.50 -7.59
C LEU A 35 15.44 -18.43 -6.50
N ILE A 36 15.88 -18.81 -5.31
CA ILE A 36 16.12 -17.90 -4.19
C ILE A 36 17.61 -17.56 -4.21
N VAL A 37 17.92 -16.32 -4.56
CA VAL A 37 19.28 -15.78 -4.49
C VAL A 37 19.38 -14.91 -3.25
N THR A 38 20.15 -15.35 -2.25
CA THR A 38 20.48 -14.56 -1.07
C THR A 38 21.90 -14.06 -1.20
N ALA A 39 22.08 -12.74 -1.17
CA ALA A 39 23.39 -12.11 -1.13
C ALA A 39 23.60 -11.48 0.24
N THR A 40 24.55 -12.01 1.00
CA THR A 40 25.02 -11.41 2.26
C THR A 40 26.26 -10.57 1.92
N VAL A 41 26.17 -9.26 2.08
CA VAL A 41 27.29 -8.35 1.80
C VAL A 41 27.83 -7.86 3.14
N ILE A 42 29.14 -8.04 3.36
CA ILE A 42 29.81 -7.73 4.64
C ILE A 42 30.53 -6.36 4.57
N ASP A 43 30.38 -5.67 3.45
CA ASP A 43 30.86 -4.30 3.29
C ASP A 43 30.08 -3.35 4.22
N LYS A 44 30.82 -2.64 5.09
CA LYS A 44 30.31 -1.71 6.11
C LYS A 44 29.82 -0.38 5.55
N THR A 45 29.81 -0.20 4.23
CA THR A 45 29.30 1.01 3.60
C THR A 45 27.95 0.75 2.95
N ASP A 46 26.87 1.01 3.71
CA ASP A 46 25.48 1.02 3.23
C ASP A 46 25.34 1.76 1.88
N ALA A 47 26.14 2.80 1.66
CA ALA A 47 26.16 3.58 0.44
C ALA A 47 26.51 2.76 -0.83
N PHE A 48 27.46 1.82 -0.77
CA PHE A 48 27.80 0.97 -1.93
C PHE A 48 26.65 0.01 -2.25
N VAL A 49 26.13 -0.66 -1.23
CA VAL A 49 25.01 -1.60 -1.37
C VAL A 49 23.78 -0.87 -1.93
N ASP A 50 23.40 0.26 -1.34
CA ASP A 50 22.25 1.06 -1.75
C ASP A 50 22.35 1.60 -3.19
N SER A 51 23.55 2.05 -3.59
CA SER A 51 23.75 2.72 -4.87
C SER A 51 24.11 1.78 -6.02
N ARG A 52 24.70 0.61 -5.76
CA ARG A 52 25.22 -0.30 -6.79
C ARG A 52 24.52 -1.64 -6.82
N VAL A 53 24.27 -2.27 -5.66
CA VAL A 53 23.76 -3.64 -5.58
C VAL A 53 22.24 -3.66 -5.55
N THR A 54 21.63 -2.95 -4.59
CA THR A 54 20.17 -2.89 -4.39
C THR A 54 19.39 -2.54 -5.67
N PRO A 55 19.81 -1.55 -6.51
CA PRO A 55 19.08 -1.27 -7.75
C PRO A 55 19.04 -2.44 -8.73
N GLN A 56 20.14 -3.20 -8.82
CA GLN A 56 20.23 -4.35 -9.73
C GLN A 56 19.37 -5.51 -9.22
N VAL A 57 19.40 -5.79 -7.91
CA VAL A 57 18.58 -6.85 -7.31
C VAL A 57 17.09 -6.56 -7.45
N ILE A 58 16.67 -5.32 -7.18
CA ILE A 58 15.27 -4.90 -7.36
C ILE A 58 14.83 -5.10 -8.80
N ARG A 59 15.67 -4.73 -9.77
CA ARG A 59 15.37 -4.88 -11.19
C ARG A 59 15.30 -6.33 -11.63
N LEU A 60 16.27 -7.15 -11.25
CA LEU A 60 16.27 -8.59 -11.58
C LEU A 60 15.03 -9.29 -11.03
N ARG A 61 14.64 -8.95 -9.79
CA ARG A 61 13.39 -9.47 -9.21
C ARG A 61 12.17 -9.04 -10.02
N ALA A 62 12.08 -7.77 -10.39
CA ALA A 62 10.97 -7.29 -11.22
C ALA A 62 10.91 -8.01 -12.58
N GLU A 63 12.06 -8.17 -13.24
CA GLU A 63 12.15 -8.90 -14.51
C GLU A 63 11.71 -10.37 -14.35
N MET A 64 12.12 -11.04 -13.26
CA MET A 64 11.65 -12.38 -12.91
C MET A 64 10.14 -12.43 -12.67
N ASP A 65 9.59 -11.54 -11.85
CA ASP A 65 8.15 -11.50 -11.54
C ASP A 65 7.31 -11.31 -12.83
N MET A 66 7.79 -10.46 -13.75
CA MET A 66 7.11 -10.16 -15.01
C MET A 66 7.39 -11.20 -16.12
N SER A 67 8.46 -12.00 -16.01
CA SER A 67 8.86 -12.99 -17.03
C SER A 67 7.82 -14.08 -17.28
N SER A 68 6.99 -14.38 -16.26
CA SER A 68 5.88 -15.32 -16.38
C SER A 68 4.82 -14.90 -17.40
N GLY A 69 4.80 -13.63 -17.81
CA GLY A 69 3.74 -13.08 -18.66
C GLY A 69 2.38 -12.98 -17.97
N ARG A 70 2.28 -13.38 -16.68
CA ARG A 70 1.01 -13.40 -15.95
C ARG A 70 0.62 -12.00 -15.50
N MET A 71 -0.49 -11.49 -16.03
CA MET A 71 -1.10 -10.25 -15.55
C MET A 71 -1.78 -10.49 -14.19
N ARG A 72 -1.39 -9.71 -13.18
CA ARG A 72 -1.89 -9.81 -11.79
C ARG A 72 -3.17 -9.00 -11.54
N LEU A 73 -3.78 -8.46 -12.59
CA LEU A 73 -5.06 -7.74 -12.48
C LEU A 73 -6.16 -8.63 -11.87
N GLY A 74 -6.13 -9.94 -12.07
CA GLY A 74 -7.04 -10.91 -11.43
C GLY A 74 -7.00 -10.94 -9.90
N ASP A 75 -5.93 -10.43 -9.28
CA ASP A 75 -5.79 -10.37 -7.83
C ASP A 75 -6.43 -9.10 -7.24
N MET A 76 -6.58 -8.04 -8.05
CA MET A 76 -7.06 -6.72 -7.64
C MET A 76 -8.49 -6.69 -7.09
N PRO A 77 -9.47 -7.46 -7.61
CA PRO A 77 -10.82 -7.49 -7.06
C PRO A 77 -10.84 -7.93 -5.59
N SER A 78 -10.07 -8.96 -5.24
CA SER A 78 -9.94 -9.41 -3.85
C SER A 78 -9.23 -8.38 -2.99
N SER A 79 -8.17 -7.75 -3.48
CA SER A 79 -7.45 -6.68 -2.76
C SER A 79 -8.37 -5.51 -2.45
N MET A 80 -9.14 -5.05 -3.44
CA MET A 80 -10.08 -3.94 -3.29
C MET A 80 -11.25 -4.31 -2.38
N SER A 81 -11.78 -5.53 -2.47
CA SER A 81 -12.83 -6.01 -1.55
C SER A 81 -12.37 -6.01 -0.09
N LEU A 82 -11.15 -6.47 0.19
CA LEU A 82 -10.55 -6.42 1.53
C LEU A 82 -10.34 -4.98 2.00
N TYR A 83 -9.89 -4.09 1.12
CA TYR A 83 -9.77 -2.65 1.41
C TYR A 83 -11.14 -2.06 1.78
N LEU A 84 -12.15 -2.21 0.93
CA LEU A 84 -13.50 -1.66 1.15
C LEU A 84 -14.12 -2.22 2.43
N SER A 85 -13.95 -3.51 2.72
CA SER A 85 -14.38 -4.10 3.98
C SER A 85 -13.70 -3.44 5.18
N ARG A 86 -12.39 -3.17 5.10
CA ARG A 86 -11.62 -2.51 6.16
C ARG A 86 -11.99 -1.04 6.37
N PHE A 87 -12.40 -0.36 5.30
CA PHE A 87 -12.70 1.07 5.26
C PHE A 87 -14.18 1.37 5.04
N GLN A 88 -15.07 0.42 5.34
CA GLN A 88 -16.53 0.61 5.33
C GLN A 88 -17.05 1.18 4.00
N ASP A 89 -16.69 0.53 2.90
CA ASP A 89 -17.10 0.89 1.53
C ASP A 89 -16.67 2.29 1.05
N VAL A 90 -15.70 2.91 1.73
CA VAL A 90 -15.04 4.14 1.29
C VAL A 90 -13.87 3.79 0.37
N PHE A 91 -13.79 4.38 -0.82
CA PHE A 91 -12.67 4.21 -1.74
C PHE A 91 -11.45 5.07 -1.33
N PRO A 92 -10.22 4.67 -1.73
CA PRO A 92 -9.02 5.47 -1.47
C PRO A 92 -9.12 6.87 -2.07
N MET A 93 -8.56 7.87 -1.38
CA MET A 93 -8.36 9.19 -1.99
C MET A 93 -7.25 9.10 -3.04
N GLY A 94 -7.43 9.73 -4.20
CA GLY A 94 -6.51 9.63 -5.34
C GLY A 94 -5.05 10.00 -5.03
N ALA A 95 -4.81 10.81 -4.00
CA ALA A 95 -3.50 10.96 -3.38
C ALA A 95 -3.63 11.30 -1.89
N TYR A 96 -2.65 10.88 -1.10
CA TYR A 96 -2.59 11.18 0.33
C TYR A 96 -2.58 12.68 0.61
N LYS A 97 -3.28 13.08 1.68
CA LYS A 97 -3.19 14.44 2.19
C LYS A 97 -1.79 14.69 2.75
N ARG A 98 -1.14 15.72 2.23
CA ARG A 98 0.14 16.23 2.72
C ARG A 98 -0.08 17.57 3.40
N LYS A 99 0.37 17.70 4.65
CA LYS A 99 0.18 18.92 5.44
C LYS A 99 0.81 20.12 4.71
N PRO A 100 0.09 21.24 4.57
CA PRO A 100 0.67 22.47 4.02
C PRO A 100 1.85 22.94 4.84
N ASP A 101 2.83 23.56 4.18
CA ASP A 101 4.03 24.10 4.79
C ASP A 101 3.87 25.63 4.99
N LEU A 102 4.27 26.14 6.15
CA LEU A 102 4.32 27.58 6.43
C LEU A 102 5.28 28.30 5.46
N ALA A 103 6.36 27.64 5.03
CA ALA A 103 7.27 28.18 4.01
C ALA A 103 6.58 28.39 2.64
N ARG A 104 5.45 27.72 2.40
CA ARG A 104 4.57 27.92 1.22
C ARG A 104 3.38 28.83 1.51
N GLY A 105 3.39 29.56 2.62
CA GLY A 105 2.26 30.40 3.04
C GLY A 105 0.99 29.59 3.30
N GLY A 106 1.11 28.35 3.79
CA GLY A 106 -0.03 27.48 4.09
C GLY A 106 -0.76 26.91 2.86
N ARG A 107 -0.21 27.09 1.65
CA ARG A 107 -0.81 26.54 0.42
C ARG A 107 -0.71 25.02 0.38
N PRO A 108 -1.79 24.29 0.02
CA PRO A 108 -1.75 22.85 -0.19
C PRO A 108 -0.66 22.42 -1.17
N TRP A 109 -0.16 21.20 -0.98
CA TRP A 109 0.74 20.56 -1.93
C TRP A 109 -0.06 20.03 -3.13
N PRO A 110 0.41 20.25 -4.37
CA PRO A 110 -0.26 19.69 -5.54
C PRO A 110 -0.20 18.17 -5.52
N ALA A 111 -1.14 17.50 -6.18
CA ALA A 111 -1.21 16.04 -6.22
C ALA A 111 0.09 15.36 -6.70
N SER A 112 0.80 16.00 -7.62
CA SER A 112 2.10 15.56 -8.14
C SER A 112 3.25 15.61 -7.13
N GLU A 113 3.04 16.15 -5.92
CA GLU A 113 3.99 16.20 -4.80
C GLU A 113 3.51 15.39 -3.59
N ARG A 114 2.52 14.51 -3.80
CA ARG A 114 1.89 13.67 -2.78
C ARG A 114 2.02 12.20 -3.16
N VAL A 115 1.85 11.32 -2.17
CA VAL A 115 1.89 9.87 -2.37
C VAL A 115 0.57 9.38 -2.99
N SER A 116 0.65 8.43 -3.92
CA SER A 116 -0.50 7.84 -4.62
C SER A 116 -1.39 6.98 -3.73
N PHE A 117 -2.68 6.91 -4.08
CA PHE A 117 -3.64 5.94 -3.54
C PHE A 117 -3.24 4.47 -3.73
N LEU A 118 -2.46 4.14 -4.76
CA LEU A 118 -2.01 2.75 -4.98
C LEU A 118 -1.24 2.21 -3.78
N CYS A 119 -0.59 3.09 -3.02
CA CYS A 119 0.08 2.72 -1.78
C CYS A 119 -0.90 2.15 -0.74
N GLU A 120 -2.14 2.63 -0.67
CA GLU A 120 -3.17 2.11 0.24
C GLU A 120 -3.56 0.66 -0.05
N LEU A 121 -3.36 0.19 -1.29
CA LEU A 121 -3.71 -1.16 -1.68
C LEU A 121 -2.63 -2.19 -1.31
N LEU A 122 -1.40 -1.75 -1.05
CA LEU A 122 -0.25 -2.63 -0.78
C LEU A 122 -0.51 -3.68 0.31
N PRO A 123 -1.06 -3.34 1.50
CA PRO A 123 -1.33 -4.33 2.55
C PRO A 123 -2.34 -5.41 2.13
N PHE A 124 -3.13 -5.13 1.09
CA PHE A 124 -4.19 -6.01 0.62
C PHE A 124 -3.77 -6.82 -0.60
N LEU A 125 -2.50 -6.81 -1.00
CA LEU A 125 -2.01 -7.58 -2.16
C LEU A 125 -1.63 -9.04 -1.82
N GLY A 126 -1.76 -9.45 -0.56
CA GLY A 126 -1.60 -10.86 -0.15
C GLY A 126 -0.15 -11.35 -0.02
N ASP A 127 0.79 -10.43 0.19
CA ASP A 127 2.21 -10.73 0.39
C ASP A 127 2.80 -9.75 1.41
N ASP A 128 3.43 -10.28 2.45
CA ASP A 128 3.98 -9.53 3.59
C ASP A 128 4.97 -8.43 3.15
N ARG A 129 5.67 -8.63 2.03
CA ARG A 129 6.61 -7.63 1.49
C ARG A 129 5.90 -6.33 1.13
N TYR A 130 4.66 -6.39 0.64
CA TYR A 130 3.89 -5.17 0.33
C TYR A 130 3.38 -4.48 1.60
N TYR A 131 3.08 -5.25 2.64
CA TYR A 131 2.78 -4.69 3.97
C TYR A 131 3.98 -3.91 4.52
N GLU A 132 5.18 -4.48 4.43
CA GLU A 132 6.43 -3.82 4.87
C GLU A 132 6.71 -2.53 4.08
N LEU A 133 6.53 -2.55 2.75
CA LEU A 133 6.66 -1.34 1.92
C LEU A 133 5.68 -0.24 2.33
N HIS A 134 4.46 -0.63 2.69
CA HIS A 134 3.44 0.29 3.14
C HIS A 134 3.75 0.87 4.54
N ASP A 135 4.26 0.07 5.46
CA ASP A 135 4.63 0.51 6.82
C ASP A 135 5.81 1.49 6.80
N ALA A 136 6.78 1.28 5.90
CA ALA A 136 7.92 2.18 5.71
C ALA A 136 7.55 3.56 5.11
N LEU A 137 6.37 3.69 4.51
CA LEU A 137 5.95 4.85 3.74
C LEU A 137 5.71 6.11 4.60
N LYS A 138 6.32 7.23 4.21
CA LYS A 138 6.11 8.55 4.84
C LYS A 138 5.07 9.35 4.08
N ARG A 139 3.79 9.12 4.39
CA ARG A 139 2.62 9.66 3.67
C ARG A 139 2.54 11.20 3.70
N GLU A 140 3.08 11.79 4.76
CA GLU A 140 3.17 13.23 5.00
C GLU A 140 4.32 13.92 4.27
N LYS A 141 5.17 13.16 3.57
CA LYS A 141 6.28 13.67 2.75
C LYS A 141 5.94 13.60 1.25
N SER A 142 6.76 14.24 0.41
CA SER A 142 6.65 14.04 -1.04
C SER A 142 7.00 12.60 -1.39
N TRP A 143 6.41 12.05 -2.45
CA TRP A 143 6.88 10.78 -3.00
C TRP A 143 8.32 10.88 -3.53
N ARG A 144 8.79 12.11 -3.80
CA ARG A 144 10.17 12.44 -4.19
C ARG A 144 11.15 12.49 -3.01
N ASP A 145 10.65 12.48 -1.77
CA ASP A 145 11.50 12.43 -0.59
C ASP A 145 12.39 11.18 -0.66
N PRO A 146 13.69 11.24 -0.32
CA PRO A 146 14.60 10.10 -0.46
C PRO A 146 14.10 8.81 0.20
N GLU A 147 13.38 8.90 1.32
CA GLU A 147 12.79 7.73 1.99
C GLU A 147 11.69 7.08 1.15
N ASN A 148 10.78 7.89 0.60
CA ASN A 148 9.71 7.40 -0.27
C ASN A 148 10.23 6.98 -1.65
N ALA A 149 11.20 7.71 -2.20
CA ALA A 149 11.79 7.40 -3.50
C ALA A 149 12.45 6.01 -3.50
N ARG A 150 13.02 5.58 -2.36
CA ARG A 150 13.53 4.21 -2.20
C ARG A 150 12.44 3.16 -2.33
N ILE A 151 11.28 3.38 -1.71
CA ILE A 151 10.11 2.49 -1.80
C ILE A 151 9.60 2.40 -3.24
N GLY A 152 9.46 3.55 -3.91
CA GLY A 152 8.94 3.63 -5.28
C GLY A 152 9.83 3.00 -6.37
N ARG A 153 11.01 2.48 -6.01
CA ARG A 153 11.86 1.68 -6.91
C ARG A 153 11.36 0.24 -7.04
N VAL A 154 10.60 -0.26 -6.07
CA VAL A 154 10.14 -1.65 -6.08
C VAL A 154 8.99 -1.80 -7.08
N ALA A 155 9.14 -2.70 -8.04
CA ALA A 155 8.05 -3.04 -8.95
C ALA A 155 6.97 -3.83 -8.19
N VAL A 156 5.72 -3.45 -8.43
CA VAL A 156 4.55 -4.14 -7.87
C VAL A 156 3.81 -4.77 -9.05
N PRO A 157 3.93 -6.08 -9.31
CA PRO A 157 3.33 -6.76 -10.45
C PRO A 157 1.82 -6.53 -10.61
N HIS A 158 1.10 -6.33 -9.50
CA HIS A 158 -0.33 -5.97 -9.48
C HIS A 158 -0.66 -4.67 -10.22
N PHE A 159 0.31 -3.77 -10.31
CA PHE A 159 0.17 -2.46 -10.96
C PHE A 159 0.72 -2.45 -12.38
N LEU A 160 1.18 -3.60 -12.90
CA LEU A 160 1.87 -3.70 -14.17
C LEU A 160 1.13 -4.62 -15.15
N ASN A 161 1.23 -4.30 -16.44
CA ASN A 161 0.93 -5.23 -17.52
C ASN A 161 2.25 -5.83 -18.05
N PRO A 162 2.46 -7.17 -17.98
CA PRO A 162 3.68 -7.82 -18.47
C PRO A 162 3.91 -7.71 -19.98
N SER A 163 2.89 -7.41 -20.78
CA SER A 163 3.05 -7.37 -22.24
C SER A 163 3.68 -6.05 -22.75
N THR A 164 3.88 -5.06 -21.90
CA THR A 164 4.36 -3.72 -22.29
C THR A 164 5.89 -3.59 -22.25
N GLY A 165 6.56 -4.36 -21.39
CA GLY A 165 8.02 -4.38 -21.25
C GLY A 165 8.65 -3.14 -20.59
N ASN A 166 7.90 -2.07 -20.30
CA ASN A 166 8.41 -0.82 -19.71
C ASN A 166 8.02 -0.68 -18.23
N TYR A 167 8.71 -1.39 -17.34
CA TYR A 167 8.38 -1.41 -15.90
C TYR A 167 9.00 -0.28 -15.08
N TYR A 168 9.87 0.53 -15.69
CA TYR A 168 10.66 1.55 -15.03
C TYR A 168 10.73 2.83 -15.85
N THR A 169 10.78 3.97 -15.17
CA THR A 169 10.95 5.29 -15.80
C THR A 169 11.99 6.13 -15.06
N LYS A 170 12.63 7.06 -15.78
CA LYS A 170 13.55 8.03 -15.18
C LYS A 170 12.79 9.30 -14.81
N VAL A 171 12.93 9.72 -13.56
CA VAL A 171 12.31 10.96 -13.07
C VAL A 171 13.38 12.03 -12.93
N ARG A 172 13.09 13.25 -13.43
CA ARG A 172 14.00 14.40 -13.23
C ARG A 172 14.18 14.68 -11.74
N GLY A 173 15.44 14.75 -11.30
CA GLY A 173 15.80 15.02 -9.91
C GLY A 173 15.72 13.81 -8.97
N ILE A 174 15.62 12.60 -9.52
CA ILE A 174 15.77 11.35 -8.77
C ILE A 174 16.87 10.55 -9.45
N ASP A 175 17.86 10.10 -8.68
CA ASP A 175 19.06 9.44 -9.21
C ASP A 175 18.81 8.00 -9.67
N HIS A 176 17.67 7.44 -9.29
CA HIS A 176 17.27 6.07 -9.61
C HIS A 176 16.04 6.03 -10.51
N GLN A 177 15.92 4.94 -11.28
CA GLN A 177 14.69 4.65 -12.00
C GLN A 177 13.59 4.27 -11.00
N MET A 178 12.38 4.72 -11.27
CA MET A 178 11.20 4.47 -10.46
C MET A 178 10.34 3.42 -11.15
N ALA A 179 9.81 2.47 -10.37
CA ALA A 179 8.86 1.50 -10.90
C ALA A 179 7.55 2.20 -11.26
N VAL A 180 6.98 1.84 -12.40
CA VAL A 180 5.78 2.50 -12.92
C VAL A 180 4.50 1.77 -12.50
N THR A 181 3.36 2.37 -12.85
CA THR A 181 2.10 1.64 -12.99
C THR A 181 1.57 1.76 -14.43
N HIS A 182 0.89 0.71 -14.87
CA HIS A 182 0.11 0.65 -16.10
C HIS A 182 -1.40 0.81 -15.85
N PHE A 183 -1.84 0.86 -14.59
CA PHE A 183 -3.25 0.98 -14.22
C PHE A 183 -3.47 2.24 -13.39
N VAL A 184 -4.50 3.00 -13.75
CA VAL A 184 -4.84 4.27 -13.09
C VAL A 184 -6.27 4.22 -12.56
N GLY A 185 -6.51 4.97 -11.48
CA GLY A 185 -7.86 5.25 -10.99
C GLY A 185 -8.62 6.16 -11.95
N MET A 186 -9.87 5.80 -12.26
CA MET A 186 -10.73 6.60 -13.12
C MET A 186 -11.28 7.82 -12.37
N ALA A 187 -11.00 8.99 -12.91
CA ALA A 187 -11.35 10.26 -12.28
C ALA A 187 -12.62 10.92 -12.82
N GLY A 188 -13.14 10.45 -13.95
CA GLY A 188 -14.29 11.03 -14.62
C GLY A 188 -13.99 11.60 -15.99
N ILE A 189 -14.90 12.45 -16.48
CA ILE A 189 -14.84 13.01 -17.83
C ILE A 189 -14.02 14.30 -17.84
N GLY A 190 -12.97 14.34 -18.64
CA GLY A 190 -12.13 15.52 -18.84
C GLY A 190 -10.80 15.49 -18.07
N PRO A 191 -9.79 16.24 -18.53
CA PRO A 191 -8.45 16.24 -17.94
C PRO A 191 -8.42 16.76 -16.50
N ASP A 192 -9.38 17.62 -16.14
CA ASP A 192 -9.50 18.22 -14.81
C ASP A 192 -10.38 17.40 -13.85
N ALA A 193 -10.93 16.27 -14.29
CA ALA A 193 -11.84 15.45 -13.48
C ALA A 193 -11.33 15.04 -12.09
N PRO A 194 -10.02 14.79 -11.87
CA PRO A 194 -9.49 14.55 -10.53
C PRO A 194 -9.70 15.69 -9.53
N TYR A 195 -9.95 16.92 -10.01
CA TYR A 195 -10.16 18.11 -9.17
C TYR A 195 -11.64 18.47 -8.99
N TYR A 196 -12.57 17.78 -9.67
CA TYR A 196 -13.99 18.03 -9.51
C TYR A 196 -14.47 17.75 -8.09
N ASP A 197 -15.51 18.45 -7.67
CA ASP A 197 -16.25 18.10 -6.45
C ASP A 197 -16.94 16.74 -6.63
N SER A 198 -17.19 16.05 -5.52
CA SER A 198 -17.98 14.81 -5.49
C SER A 198 -19.35 14.91 -6.18
N LYS A 199 -19.97 16.11 -6.21
CA LYS A 199 -21.29 16.33 -6.80
C LYS A 199 -21.26 16.71 -8.28
N ASP A 200 -20.08 16.89 -8.87
CA ASP A 200 -20.00 17.15 -10.31
C ASP A 200 -20.45 15.88 -11.06
N PRO A 201 -21.44 15.95 -11.96
CA PRO A 201 -21.93 14.77 -12.68
C PRO A 201 -20.85 14.10 -13.53
N ARG A 202 -19.77 14.81 -13.87
CA ARG A 202 -18.64 14.28 -14.62
C ARG A 202 -17.61 13.60 -13.74
N ALA A 203 -17.76 13.62 -12.42
CA ALA A 203 -16.80 13.01 -11.50
C ALA A 203 -16.87 11.48 -11.58
N GLY A 204 -15.69 10.86 -11.67
CA GLY A 204 -15.50 9.44 -11.41
C GLY A 204 -15.11 9.18 -9.96
N VAL A 205 -14.86 7.92 -9.64
CA VAL A 205 -14.62 7.43 -8.28
C VAL A 205 -13.39 8.08 -7.63
N PHE A 206 -12.31 8.27 -8.38
CA PHE A 206 -11.07 8.81 -7.83
C PHE A 206 -10.94 10.32 -8.02
N GLY A 207 -10.67 11.04 -6.94
CA GLY A 207 -10.28 12.45 -6.99
C GLY A 207 -9.12 12.74 -6.04
N TYR A 208 -8.44 13.86 -6.29
CA TYR A 208 -7.26 14.25 -5.53
C TYR A 208 -7.56 14.70 -4.12
N ASP A 209 -8.73 15.32 -3.90
CA ASP A 209 -9.13 15.90 -2.61
C ASP A 209 -10.55 15.48 -2.20
N ARG A 210 -11.12 14.47 -2.88
CA ARG A 210 -12.40 13.82 -2.55
C ARG A 210 -12.20 12.32 -2.35
N GLN A 211 -13.06 11.72 -1.53
CA GLN A 211 -13.21 10.27 -1.38
C GLN A 211 -14.66 9.94 -1.73
N ALA A 212 -14.84 8.99 -2.65
CA ALA A 212 -16.15 8.44 -2.94
C ALA A 212 -16.42 7.24 -2.03
N THR A 213 -17.68 6.99 -1.75
CA THR A 213 -18.19 5.77 -1.15
C THR A 213 -18.89 4.92 -2.19
N LYS A 214 -19.09 3.63 -1.90
CA LYS A 214 -19.89 2.76 -2.78
C LYS A 214 -21.32 3.28 -2.99
N SER A 215 -21.89 3.96 -2.00
CA SER A 215 -23.22 4.60 -2.11
C SER A 215 -23.23 5.85 -3.00
N ASP A 216 -22.08 6.50 -3.21
CA ASP A 216 -21.99 7.63 -4.14
C ASP A 216 -22.01 7.18 -5.61
N ILE A 217 -21.85 5.88 -5.87
CA ILE A 217 -21.90 5.29 -7.21
C ILE A 217 -23.36 4.99 -7.57
N THR A 218 -24.12 6.01 -7.96
CA THR A 218 -25.53 5.90 -8.32
C THR A 218 -25.76 5.35 -9.73
N ASP A 219 -24.76 5.45 -10.61
CA ASP A 219 -24.82 4.88 -11.97
C ASP A 219 -24.71 3.33 -11.96
N GLY A 220 -24.36 2.75 -10.80
CA GLY A 220 -24.26 1.32 -10.56
C GLY A 220 -22.82 0.80 -10.56
N VAL A 221 -22.46 0.05 -9.52
CA VAL A 221 -21.08 -0.43 -9.31
C VAL A 221 -20.57 -1.39 -10.39
N SER A 222 -21.46 -2.10 -11.08
CA SER A 222 -21.13 -2.97 -12.22
C SER A 222 -20.92 -2.21 -13.53
N TYR A 223 -21.26 -0.92 -13.56
CA TYR A 223 -21.25 -0.05 -14.73
C TYR A 223 -20.19 1.05 -14.64
N THR A 224 -19.72 1.40 -13.44
CA THR A 224 -18.66 2.38 -13.23
C THR A 224 -17.26 1.74 -13.22
N ILE A 225 -16.35 2.26 -14.05
CA ILE A 225 -14.93 1.89 -14.09
C ILE A 225 -14.26 2.40 -12.81
N LEU A 226 -13.55 1.51 -12.12
CA LEU A 226 -12.70 1.85 -11.00
C LEU A 226 -11.25 2.04 -11.44
N LEU A 227 -10.69 1.03 -12.11
CA LEU A 227 -9.32 1.07 -12.64
C LEU A 227 -9.34 0.84 -14.15
N ILE A 228 -8.45 1.53 -14.85
CA ILE A 228 -8.27 1.39 -16.30
C ILE A 228 -6.79 1.34 -16.63
N GLN A 229 -6.42 0.51 -17.61
CA GLN A 229 -5.06 0.50 -18.11
C GLN A 229 -4.76 1.78 -18.93
N ASN A 230 -3.65 2.45 -18.64
CA ASN A 230 -3.19 3.59 -19.42
C ASN A 230 -2.29 3.16 -20.59
N ASP A 231 -2.08 4.07 -21.54
CA ASP A 231 -1.02 3.92 -22.52
C ASP A 231 0.34 3.71 -21.81
N PRO A 232 1.10 2.65 -22.13
CA PRO A 232 2.42 2.44 -21.56
C PRO A 232 3.37 3.63 -21.73
N ALA A 233 3.22 4.44 -22.79
CA ALA A 233 3.98 5.68 -22.98
C ALA A 233 3.67 6.76 -21.92
N LEU A 234 2.54 6.64 -21.22
CA LEU A 234 2.09 7.49 -20.14
C LEU A 234 2.36 6.90 -18.75
N ALA A 235 2.97 5.72 -18.67
CA ALA A 235 3.29 5.04 -17.42
C ALA A 235 4.23 5.91 -16.56
N GLY A 236 3.78 6.20 -15.35
CA GLY A 236 4.51 7.01 -14.36
C GLY A 236 4.73 6.24 -13.07
N PRO A 237 5.55 6.78 -12.14
CA PRO A 237 5.84 6.10 -10.88
C PRO A 237 4.56 5.74 -10.11
N TRP A 238 4.41 4.49 -9.69
CA TRP A 238 3.19 4.04 -8.98
C TRP A 238 3.03 4.72 -7.62
N ILE A 239 4.13 5.19 -7.01
CA ILE A 239 4.11 5.92 -5.73
C ILE A 239 3.70 7.38 -5.90
N ALA A 240 3.76 7.93 -7.12
CA ALA A 240 3.48 9.33 -7.39
C ALA A 240 1.98 9.57 -7.49
N GLY A 241 1.45 10.43 -6.63
CA GLY A 241 0.12 11.01 -6.81
C GLY A 241 0.06 11.84 -8.09
N GLY A 242 -1.16 12.24 -8.48
CA GLY A 242 -1.36 12.98 -9.72
C GLY A 242 -1.60 12.09 -10.94
N GLY A 243 -1.29 12.62 -12.12
CA GLY A 243 -1.55 11.97 -13.42
C GLY A 243 -0.79 10.65 -13.67
N SER A 244 0.17 10.29 -12.81
CA SER A 244 0.81 8.98 -12.85
C SER A 244 -0.13 7.86 -12.43
N THR A 245 -1.11 8.15 -11.58
CA THR A 245 -1.95 7.13 -10.94
C THR A 245 -3.44 7.42 -11.01
N VAL A 246 -3.88 8.65 -11.26
CA VAL A 246 -5.30 9.01 -11.43
C VAL A 246 -5.48 9.82 -12.70
N ARG A 247 -6.45 9.45 -13.54
CA ARG A 247 -6.70 10.13 -14.83
C ARG A 247 -8.19 10.23 -15.13
N GLY A 248 -8.58 11.37 -15.71
CA GLY A 248 -9.86 11.50 -16.41
C GLY A 248 -9.71 11.23 -17.90
N THR A 249 -10.83 11.16 -18.60
CA THR A 249 -10.88 11.01 -20.06
C THR A 249 -10.57 12.33 -20.77
N SER A 250 -10.48 12.33 -22.09
CA SER A 250 -10.68 13.54 -22.88
C SER A 250 -12.11 14.08 -22.70
N LEU A 251 -12.34 15.36 -22.98
CA LEU A 251 -13.70 15.94 -22.92
C LEU A 251 -14.66 15.29 -23.93
N ASN A 252 -14.14 14.87 -25.09
CA ASN A 252 -14.97 14.38 -26.19
C ASN A 252 -15.15 12.86 -26.17
N GLY A 253 -14.26 12.08 -25.55
CA GLY A 253 -14.37 10.62 -25.48
C GLY A 253 -13.86 9.90 -26.73
N ASP A 254 -13.93 10.56 -27.89
CA ASP A 254 -13.82 9.96 -29.23
C ASP A 254 -12.45 9.35 -29.60
N ARG A 255 -11.44 9.48 -28.73
CA ARG A 255 -10.09 8.91 -28.93
C ARG A 255 -9.43 8.50 -27.62
N ASP A 256 -10.22 8.13 -26.62
CA ASP A 256 -9.65 7.70 -25.34
C ASP A 256 -9.25 6.21 -25.38
N VAL A 257 -10.13 5.32 -25.83
CA VAL A 257 -9.88 3.86 -25.81
C VAL A 257 -9.16 3.40 -27.08
N GLY A 258 -8.08 2.64 -26.93
CA GLY A 258 -7.32 2.03 -28.03
C GLY A 258 -6.45 3.01 -28.82
N HIS A 259 -6.19 4.21 -28.27
CA HIS A 259 -5.43 5.26 -28.93
C HIS A 259 -4.22 5.70 -28.08
N ARG A 260 -3.14 6.11 -28.76
CA ARG A 260 -1.96 6.66 -28.07
C ARG A 260 -2.31 7.95 -27.34
N GLY A 261 -1.76 8.11 -26.14
CA GLY A 261 -2.04 9.23 -25.25
C GLY A 261 -3.34 9.08 -24.45
N GLY A 262 -4.09 8.00 -24.64
CA GLY A 262 -5.28 7.66 -23.86
C GLY A 262 -5.10 6.37 -23.06
N PHE A 263 -6.02 5.44 -23.25
CA PHE A 263 -6.09 4.15 -22.57
C PHE A 263 -5.96 3.03 -23.59
N ILE A 264 -4.89 2.25 -23.51
CA ILE A 264 -4.60 1.22 -24.51
C ILE A 264 -3.88 0.03 -23.89
N SER A 265 -4.33 -1.16 -24.25
CA SER A 265 -3.59 -2.41 -24.11
C SER A 265 -3.05 -2.86 -25.46
N THR A 266 -1.85 -3.42 -25.46
CA THR A 266 -1.23 -4.05 -26.64
C THR A 266 -1.85 -5.39 -26.99
N ASP A 267 -2.55 -6.03 -26.04
CA ASP A 267 -3.05 -7.39 -26.23
C ASP A 267 -4.29 -7.75 -25.38
N HIS A 268 -5.28 -8.32 -26.08
CA HIS A 268 -6.16 -9.38 -25.58
C HIS A 268 -6.68 -10.15 -26.79
N ASN A 269 -6.20 -11.38 -26.99
CA ASN A 269 -6.57 -12.21 -28.15
C ASN A 269 -6.38 -11.51 -29.51
N GLY A 270 -5.34 -10.68 -29.63
CA GLY A 270 -5.06 -9.90 -30.85
C GLY A 270 -6.05 -8.75 -31.13
N LYS A 271 -6.99 -8.47 -30.22
CA LYS A 271 -7.96 -7.38 -30.37
C LYS A 271 -7.47 -6.11 -29.64
N PRO A 272 -7.51 -4.94 -30.29
CA PRO A 272 -7.18 -3.68 -29.66
C PRO A 272 -8.30 -3.21 -28.72
N GLY A 273 -7.90 -2.65 -27.58
CA GLY A 273 -8.82 -2.25 -26.52
C GLY A 273 -8.06 -1.90 -25.24
N VAL A 274 -8.71 -2.05 -24.10
CA VAL A 274 -8.12 -1.75 -22.80
C VAL A 274 -8.68 -2.66 -21.71
N TRP A 275 -7.83 -3.04 -20.76
CA TRP A 275 -8.25 -3.71 -19.54
C TRP A 275 -8.87 -2.73 -18.55
N ILE A 276 -10.04 -3.07 -18.02
CA ILE A 276 -10.74 -2.30 -16.98
C ILE A 276 -11.12 -3.22 -15.82
N MET A 277 -11.19 -2.62 -14.63
CA MET A 277 -11.83 -3.20 -13.46
C MET A 277 -12.97 -2.28 -13.04
N MET A 278 -14.17 -2.84 -12.90
CA MET A 278 -15.37 -2.14 -12.47
C MET A 278 -15.38 -1.94 -10.96
N ALA A 279 -16.24 -1.06 -10.44
CA ALA A 279 -16.35 -0.79 -9.01
C ALA A 279 -16.90 -1.98 -8.19
N ASP A 280 -17.57 -2.94 -8.82
CA ASP A 280 -17.95 -4.22 -8.23
C ASP A 280 -16.80 -5.26 -8.21
N GLY A 281 -15.65 -4.93 -8.83
CA GLY A 281 -14.50 -5.80 -8.96
C GLY A 281 -14.51 -6.72 -10.18
N SER A 282 -15.55 -6.70 -11.02
CA SER A 282 -15.53 -7.43 -12.29
C SER A 282 -14.45 -6.87 -13.22
N ILE A 283 -13.75 -7.76 -13.93
CA ILE A 283 -12.70 -7.39 -14.88
C ILE A 283 -13.26 -7.58 -16.28
N ARG A 284 -13.05 -6.59 -17.15
CA ARG A 284 -13.54 -6.60 -18.54
C ARG A 284 -12.43 -6.17 -19.49
N PHE A 285 -12.56 -6.57 -20.74
CA PHE A 285 -11.76 -6.03 -21.84
C PHE A 285 -12.64 -5.16 -22.73
N LEU A 286 -12.42 -3.84 -22.69
CA LEU A 286 -13.19 -2.87 -23.43
C LEU A 286 -12.59 -2.68 -24.82
N SER A 287 -13.40 -2.90 -25.87
CA SER A 287 -12.94 -2.76 -27.25
C SER A 287 -12.58 -1.31 -27.60
N LYS A 288 -11.60 -1.12 -28.50
CA LYS A 288 -11.33 0.21 -29.10
C LYS A 288 -12.53 0.80 -29.87
N ASN A 289 -13.49 -0.05 -30.27
CA ASN A 289 -14.67 0.34 -31.02
C ASN A 289 -15.88 0.59 -30.10
N VAL A 290 -15.65 0.72 -28.79
CA VAL A 290 -16.70 1.12 -27.84
C VAL A 290 -17.33 2.44 -28.29
N ASP A 291 -18.64 2.55 -28.11
CA ASP A 291 -19.33 3.83 -28.29
C ASP A 291 -18.78 4.89 -27.31
N PRO A 292 -18.40 6.10 -27.77
CA PRO A 292 -17.84 7.11 -26.88
C PRO A 292 -18.75 7.55 -25.74
N GLN A 293 -20.09 7.52 -25.91
CA GLN A 293 -21.04 7.87 -24.86
C GLN A 293 -21.13 6.75 -23.83
N MET A 294 -21.17 5.49 -24.28
CA MET A 294 -21.05 4.34 -23.38
C MET A 294 -19.79 4.43 -22.53
N PHE A 295 -18.62 4.70 -23.15
CA PHE A 295 -17.37 4.82 -22.40
C PHE A 295 -17.41 5.97 -21.38
N LYS A 296 -17.96 7.13 -21.75
CA LYS A 296 -18.11 8.27 -20.83
C LYS A 296 -19.02 7.96 -19.65
N ALA A 297 -20.17 7.35 -19.90
CA ALA A 297 -21.11 6.93 -18.85
C ALA A 297 -20.46 5.93 -17.89
N MET A 298 -19.60 5.04 -18.38
CA MET A 298 -18.82 4.13 -17.52
C MET A 298 -17.75 4.86 -16.68
N CYS A 299 -17.34 6.08 -17.03
CA CYS A 299 -16.29 6.81 -16.32
C CYS A 299 -16.83 7.67 -15.16
N THR A 300 -18.14 7.90 -15.09
CA THR A 300 -18.79 8.69 -14.03
C THR A 300 -19.33 7.78 -12.93
N MET A 301 -19.40 8.31 -11.71
CA MET A 301 -20.03 7.60 -10.58
C MET A 301 -21.51 7.97 -10.41
N ALA A 302 -21.89 9.20 -10.78
CA ALA A 302 -23.22 9.75 -10.60
C ALA A 302 -23.60 10.73 -11.74
N GLY A 303 -23.32 10.33 -12.98
CA GLY A 303 -23.63 11.11 -14.18
C GLY A 303 -25.10 11.06 -14.57
N GLY A 304 -25.82 9.99 -14.18
CA GLY A 304 -27.22 9.79 -14.56
C GLY A 304 -27.42 9.27 -15.98
N ASP A 305 -26.33 8.89 -16.67
CA ASP A 305 -26.32 8.44 -18.05
C ASP A 305 -26.24 6.90 -18.17
N SER A 306 -26.70 6.16 -17.16
CA SER A 306 -26.63 4.69 -17.15
C SER A 306 -27.35 4.06 -18.35
N ASP A 307 -28.39 4.72 -18.88
CA ASP A 307 -29.11 4.27 -20.08
C ASP A 307 -28.21 4.29 -21.34
N ALA A 308 -27.16 5.12 -21.38
CA ALA A 308 -26.20 5.15 -22.48
C ALA A 308 -25.27 3.93 -22.50
N ILE A 309 -25.23 3.13 -21.42
CA ILE A 309 -24.35 1.97 -21.29
C ILE A 309 -24.89 0.75 -22.05
N GLY A 310 -26.13 0.75 -22.54
CA GLY A 310 -26.65 -0.28 -23.45
C GLY A 310 -26.30 -1.74 -23.04
N ASP A 311 -25.88 -2.56 -24.02
CA ASP A 311 -25.40 -3.93 -23.76
C ASP A 311 -23.90 -3.95 -23.45
N LEU A 312 -23.57 -3.76 -22.17
CA LEU A 312 -22.19 -3.80 -21.68
C LEU A 312 -21.51 -5.17 -21.92
N SER A 313 -22.26 -6.28 -21.88
CA SER A 313 -21.68 -7.61 -22.06
C SER A 313 -21.22 -7.84 -23.50
N ALA A 314 -21.93 -7.26 -24.47
CA ALA A 314 -21.51 -7.28 -25.87
C ALA A 314 -20.29 -6.37 -26.13
N ALA A 315 -20.27 -5.16 -25.55
CA ALA A 315 -19.21 -4.17 -25.81
C ALA A 315 -17.92 -4.42 -25.01
N ALA A 316 -18.06 -4.95 -23.79
CA ALA A 316 -16.99 -5.18 -22.82
C ALA A 316 -17.25 -6.48 -22.04
N PRO A 317 -17.07 -7.65 -22.66
CA PRO A 317 -17.32 -8.92 -22.00
C PRO A 317 -16.46 -9.08 -20.74
N GLU A 318 -17.04 -9.70 -19.72
CA GLU A 318 -16.31 -10.05 -18.50
C GLU A 318 -15.25 -11.10 -18.79
N VAL A 319 -14.08 -10.93 -18.20
CA VAL A 319 -12.94 -11.82 -18.34
C VAL A 319 -12.48 -12.29 -16.98
N ARG A 320 -12.44 -13.61 -16.80
CA ARG A 320 -11.87 -14.22 -15.60
C ARG A 320 -10.37 -14.38 -15.76
N LEU A 321 -9.62 -13.57 -15.01
CA LEU A 321 -8.18 -13.71 -14.91
C LEU A 321 -7.81 -14.62 -13.73
N PRO A 322 -6.75 -15.45 -13.83
CA PRO A 322 -6.31 -16.29 -12.73
C PRO A 322 -5.92 -15.47 -11.50
N ALA A 323 -6.63 -15.69 -10.39
CA ALA A 323 -6.27 -15.14 -9.10
C ALA A 323 -5.24 -16.05 -8.40
N THR A 324 -4.33 -15.43 -7.67
CA THR A 324 -3.35 -16.07 -6.81
C THR A 324 -4.11 -16.61 -5.60
N PRO A 325 -4.05 -17.93 -5.33
CA PRO A 325 -4.65 -18.48 -4.13
C PRO A 325 -4.08 -17.76 -2.91
N ARG A 326 -4.93 -17.11 -2.14
CA ARG A 326 -4.53 -16.50 -0.88
C ARG A 326 -4.69 -17.54 0.21
N PRO A 327 -3.70 -17.74 1.09
CA PRO A 327 -3.96 -18.40 2.35
C PRO A 327 -5.12 -17.64 3.01
N SER A 328 -5.98 -18.34 3.74
CA SER A 328 -7.01 -17.72 4.59
C SER A 328 -6.33 -16.97 5.75
N GLN A 329 -5.65 -15.87 5.43
CA GLN A 329 -5.11 -14.96 6.43
C GLN A 329 -6.29 -14.15 6.98
N PRO A 330 -6.41 -14.03 8.31
CA PRO A 330 -7.33 -13.06 8.88
C PRO A 330 -6.96 -11.67 8.36
N PRO A 331 -7.94 -10.75 8.20
CA PRO A 331 -7.64 -9.38 7.82
C PRO A 331 -6.54 -8.79 8.72
N PRO A 332 -5.77 -7.78 8.27
CA PRO A 332 -4.63 -7.20 9.01
C PRO A 332 -4.93 -6.62 10.41
N GLN A 333 -6.10 -6.86 10.98
CA GLN A 333 -6.48 -6.49 12.34
C GLN A 333 -5.81 -7.33 13.45
N GLN A 334 -5.07 -8.41 13.13
CA GLN A 334 -4.43 -9.27 14.15
C GLN A 334 -2.91 -9.08 14.34
N ARG A 335 -2.23 -8.24 13.55
CA ARG A 335 -0.90 -7.75 13.93
C ARG A 335 -1.12 -6.47 14.74
N GLU A 336 -1.26 -6.64 16.05
CA GLU A 336 -1.44 -5.54 17.00
C GLU A 336 -0.40 -4.44 16.74
N GLN A 337 -0.86 -3.19 16.67
CA GLN A 337 0.00 -2.04 16.92
C GLN A 337 0.69 -2.29 18.28
N PRO A 338 2.00 -2.00 18.44
CA PRO A 338 2.60 -2.06 19.76
C PRO A 338 1.78 -1.18 20.69
N LYS A 339 1.31 -1.78 21.79
CA LYS A 339 0.58 -1.07 22.85
C LYS A 339 1.27 0.26 23.13
N PRO A 340 0.52 1.37 23.30
CA PRO A 340 1.13 2.61 23.78
C PRO A 340 1.97 2.28 25.01
N ALA A 341 3.23 2.72 24.98
CA ALA A 341 4.11 2.59 26.13
C ALA A 341 3.34 3.06 27.37
N THR A 342 3.16 2.16 28.32
CA THR A 342 2.69 2.48 29.66
C THR A 342 3.45 3.71 30.14
N GLU A 343 2.72 4.76 30.51
CA GLU A 343 3.26 5.94 31.16
C GLU A 343 4.22 5.52 32.29
N PRO A 344 5.35 6.22 32.50
CA PRO A 344 6.24 5.93 33.60
C PRO A 344 5.45 6.06 34.91
N ASN A 345 5.48 4.99 35.72
CA ASN A 345 4.91 4.91 37.05
C ASN A 345 5.10 6.21 37.84
N LYS A 346 3.98 6.79 38.30
CA LYS A 346 3.99 7.78 39.38
C LYS A 346 4.67 7.16 40.62
N PRO A 347 5.56 7.89 41.32
CA PRO A 347 6.14 7.41 42.57
C PRO A 347 5.04 7.21 43.63
N ASN A 348 5.09 6.05 44.31
CA ASN A 348 4.22 5.70 45.43
C ASN A 348 4.27 6.75 46.54
N GLU A 349 3.10 7.24 46.94
CA GLU A 349 2.89 7.98 48.18
C GLU A 349 2.76 6.97 49.34
N PRO A 350 3.46 7.15 50.48
CA PRO A 350 3.47 6.17 51.56
C PRO A 350 2.14 6.12 52.32
N ALA A 351 1.69 4.89 52.58
CA ALA A 351 0.47 4.57 53.29
C ALA A 351 0.42 5.13 54.73
N GLN A 352 -0.71 5.73 55.09
CA GLN A 352 -1.03 6.05 56.49
C GLN A 352 -1.37 4.77 57.28
N PRO A 353 -0.95 4.66 58.55
CA PRO A 353 -1.19 3.45 59.35
C PRO A 353 -2.64 3.39 59.88
N MET A 354 -3.23 2.19 59.79
CA MET A 354 -4.52 1.85 60.41
C MET A 354 -4.39 1.64 61.94
N PRO A 355 -5.47 1.91 62.73
CA PRO A 355 -5.47 1.70 64.17
C PRO A 355 -5.67 0.23 64.59
N PRO A 356 -5.25 -0.17 65.81
CA PRO A 356 -5.13 -1.57 66.22
C PRO A 356 -6.45 -2.25 66.63
N GLY A 357 -6.48 -3.58 66.47
CA GLY A 357 -7.60 -4.52 66.68
C GLY A 357 -8.18 -4.59 68.10
N THR A 358 -9.19 -5.41 68.39
CA THR A 358 -9.20 -6.89 68.45
C THR A 358 -10.61 -7.36 68.94
N PRO A 359 -10.92 -8.62 69.28
CA PRO A 359 -10.98 -9.91 68.56
C PRO A 359 -12.43 -10.49 68.47
N ALA A 360 -12.60 -11.63 67.78
CA ALA A 360 -13.87 -12.34 67.60
C ALA A 360 -14.26 -13.31 68.74
N LYS A 361 -15.53 -13.19 69.18
CA LYS A 361 -16.56 -14.13 69.69
C LYS A 361 -16.20 -15.36 70.57
N LYS A 362 -16.95 -15.50 71.67
CA LYS A 362 -17.59 -16.75 72.14
C LYS A 362 -19.04 -16.48 72.66
N PRO A 363 -19.97 -17.47 72.60
CA PRO A 363 -21.42 -17.32 72.91
C PRO A 363 -21.83 -18.09 74.21
N PRO A 364 -23.12 -18.31 74.57
CA PRO A 364 -24.39 -17.55 74.37
C PRO A 364 -25.26 -17.40 75.67
N VAL A 365 -26.48 -16.85 75.51
CA VAL A 365 -27.76 -17.08 76.25
C VAL A 365 -28.20 -16.12 77.37
N GLU A 366 -29.44 -15.60 77.19
CA GLU A 366 -30.51 -15.06 78.09
C GLU A 366 -30.11 -14.06 79.20
N GLU A 367 -30.86 -12.99 79.50
CA GLU A 367 -32.29 -12.91 79.79
C GLU A 367 -32.78 -11.45 79.68
N GLU A 368 -34.10 -11.29 79.76
CA GLU A 368 -34.96 -10.10 79.77
C GLU A 368 -34.47 -8.96 80.71
N GLU A 369 -34.83 -7.68 80.63
CA GLU A 369 -36.18 -7.12 80.62
C GLU A 369 -36.09 -5.56 80.52
N GLU A 370 -37.21 -4.98 80.11
CA GLU A 370 -37.71 -3.62 80.43
C GLU A 370 -37.13 -2.32 79.84
N THR A 371 -38.10 -1.53 79.37
CA THR A 371 -38.14 -0.18 78.81
C THR A 371 -38.40 0.86 79.94
N PRO A 372 -38.70 2.16 79.73
CA PRO A 372 -38.45 3.14 78.65
C PRO A 372 -38.06 4.58 79.17
N LYS A 373 -38.02 5.55 78.23
CA LYS A 373 -38.17 7.03 78.38
C LYS A 373 -36.92 7.75 78.93
N LYS A 374 -36.53 8.96 78.50
CA LYS A 374 -37.28 10.16 78.09
C LYS A 374 -36.27 11.18 77.49
N LYS A 375 -36.67 11.94 76.47
CA LYS A 375 -36.19 13.32 76.18
C LYS A 375 -36.48 14.23 77.40
N PRO A 376 -35.83 15.40 77.62
CA PRO A 376 -35.57 16.49 76.67
C PRO A 376 -34.18 17.15 76.90
N GLY A 377 -33.72 18.25 76.31
CA GLY A 377 -34.23 19.35 75.49
C GLY A 377 -33.11 20.38 75.33
N GLY A 378 -33.36 21.46 74.58
CA GLY A 378 -32.45 22.59 74.39
C GLY A 378 -32.29 22.94 72.94
#